data_AF-A0A925RB47-F1
#
_entry.id   AF-A0A925RB47-F1
#
_cell.length_a   1.000
_cell.length_b   1.000
_cell.length_c   1.000
_cell.angle_alpha   90.00
_cell.angle_beta   90.00
_cell.angle_gamma   90.00
#
_symmetry.space_group_name_H-M   'P 1'
#
loop_
_entity.id
_entity.type
_entity.pdbx_description
1 polymer ?
#
loop_
_entity_poly.entity_id
_entity_poly.type
_entity_poly.pdbx_seq_one_letter_code
_entity_poly.pdbx_strand_id
1 'polypeptide(L)'
;MNRHAYLATGHVIALMKALSKVNVNIHGRENIPDGSLIFVVNHFTRIETFLLPYHIYYLTHRPVWSLAHPDMFSGAFGQLLEAGGAFSTSAPHRDRVIVKSLLTGEANWIIFPEGCMVK
;
A
#
# COMPACT_ATOMS: atom_id res chain seq x y z
N MET A 1 -28.69 7.73 -3.18
CA MET A 1 -27.65 6.96 -3.90
C MET A 1 -26.30 7.59 -3.57
N ASN A 2 -25.37 6.84 -2.96
CA ASN A 2 -24.20 7.41 -2.29
C ASN A 2 -23.14 7.89 -3.32
N ARG A 3 -23.14 9.19 -3.65
CA ARG A 3 -22.31 9.80 -4.70
C ARG A 3 -20.80 9.55 -4.52
N HIS A 4 -20.36 9.42 -3.27
CA HIS A 4 -18.97 9.14 -2.91
C HIS A 4 -18.54 7.73 -3.29
N ALA A 5 -19.42 6.73 -3.12
CA ALA A 5 -19.10 5.34 -3.47
C ALA A 5 -18.86 5.19 -4.97
N TYR A 6 -19.66 5.84 -5.83
CA TYR A 6 -19.49 5.77 -7.29
C TYR A 6 -18.18 6.39 -7.77
N LEU A 7 -17.78 7.55 -7.19
CA LEU A 7 -16.53 8.22 -7.53
C LEU A 7 -15.31 7.40 -7.09
N ALA A 8 -15.35 6.83 -5.88
CA ALA A 8 -14.30 5.92 -5.40
C ALA A 8 -14.15 4.69 -6.31
N THR A 9 -15.27 4.07 -6.72
CA THR A 9 -15.26 2.94 -7.68
C THR A 9 -14.62 3.34 -9.01
N GLY A 10 -14.91 4.53 -9.54
CA GLY A 10 -14.28 5.03 -10.78
C GLY A 10 -12.76 5.19 -10.67
N HIS A 11 -12.26 5.75 -9.56
CA HIS A 11 -10.83 5.92 -9.33
C HIS A 11 -10.08 4.60 -9.14
N VAL A 12 -10.68 3.65 -8.42
CA VAL A 12 -10.14 2.28 -8.27
C VAL A 12 -10.04 1.58 -9.63
N ILE A 13 -11.09 1.65 -10.46
CA ILE A 13 -11.07 1.07 -11.81
C ILE A 13 -9.97 1.69 -12.68
N ALA A 14 -9.80 3.01 -12.62
CA ALA A 14 -8.76 3.71 -13.37
C ALA A 14 -7.34 3.27 -12.93
N LEU A 15 -7.12 3.15 -11.61
CA LEU A 15 -5.86 2.66 -11.06
C LEU A 15 -5.58 1.23 -11.51
N MET A 16 -6.56 0.31 -11.39
CA MET A 16 -6.42 -1.07 -11.85
C MET A 16 -6.06 -1.16 -13.34
N LYS A 17 -6.71 -0.35 -14.18
CA LYS A 17 -6.41 -0.26 -15.61
C LYS A 17 -5.01 0.33 -15.89
N ALA A 18 -4.52 1.23 -15.05
CA ALA A 18 -3.17 1.77 -15.19
C ALA A 18 -2.13 0.71 -14.82
N LEU A 19 -2.32 0.03 -13.68
CA LEU A 19 -1.45 -1.04 -13.21
C LEU A 19 -1.40 -2.22 -14.19
N SER A 20 -2.53 -2.59 -14.79
CA SER A 20 -2.59 -3.71 -15.75
C SER A 20 -1.80 -3.47 -17.05
N LYS A 21 -1.41 -2.23 -17.35
CA LYS A 21 -0.58 -1.89 -18.52
C LYS A 21 0.92 -1.90 -18.21
N VAL A 22 1.29 -1.93 -16.93
CA VAL A 22 2.70 -1.93 -16.51
C VAL A 22 3.24 -3.35 -16.69
N ASN A 23 4.34 -3.48 -17.44
CA ASN A 23 5.07 -4.73 -17.52
C ASN A 23 6.08 -4.80 -16.36
N VAL A 24 5.87 -5.72 -15.42
CA VAL A 24 6.69 -5.87 -14.21
C VAL A 24 7.42 -7.20 -14.25
N ASN A 25 8.75 -7.15 -14.12
CA ASN A 25 9.59 -8.33 -13.92
C ASN A 25 9.99 -8.42 -12.45
N ILE A 26 9.73 -9.57 -11.83
CA ILE A 26 10.01 -9.83 -10.42
C ILE A 26 11.15 -10.85 -10.35
N HIS A 27 12.20 -10.50 -9.62
CA HIS A 27 13.37 -11.35 -9.38
C HIS A 27 13.46 -11.69 -7.88
N GLY A 28 14.00 -12.87 -7.55
CA GLY A 28 14.22 -13.25 -6.15
C GLY A 28 12.95 -13.60 -5.37
N ARG A 29 11.87 -14.01 -6.05
CA ARG A 29 10.58 -14.36 -5.41
C ARG A 29 10.71 -15.50 -4.40
N GLU A 30 11.64 -16.40 -4.62
CA GLU A 30 12.01 -17.52 -3.76
C GLU A 30 12.63 -17.08 -2.42
N ASN A 31 13.09 -15.84 -2.32
CA ASN A 31 13.66 -15.29 -1.09
C ASN A 31 12.60 -14.73 -0.14
N ILE A 32 11.32 -14.72 -0.53
CA ILE A 32 10.22 -14.25 0.31
C ILE A 32 9.84 -15.40 1.26
N PRO A 33 10.11 -15.27 2.57
CA PRO A 33 9.77 -16.32 3.52
C PRO A 33 8.27 -16.32 3.85
N ASP A 34 7.78 -17.40 4.44
CA ASP A 34 6.43 -17.45 4.99
C ASP A 34 6.29 -16.58 6.24
N GLY A 35 5.05 -16.15 6.53
CA GLY A 35 4.70 -15.39 7.72
C GLY A 35 4.40 -13.93 7.45
N SER A 36 4.41 -13.12 8.52
CA SER A 36 4.18 -11.67 8.45
C SER A 36 5.49 -10.95 8.17
N LEU A 37 5.50 -10.11 7.14
CA LEU A 37 6.71 -9.50 6.61
C LEU A 37 6.64 -7.98 6.63
N ILE A 38 7.81 -7.36 6.84
CA ILE A 38 8.04 -5.95 6.56
C ILE A 38 8.95 -5.86 5.34
N PHE A 39 8.41 -5.37 4.23
CA PHE A 39 9.14 -5.04 3.02
C PHE A 39 9.74 -3.64 3.18
N VAL A 40 11.06 -3.56 3.21
CA VAL A 40 11.80 -2.29 3.22
C VAL A 40 12.15 -1.97 1.78
N VAL A 41 11.59 -0.89 1.25
CA VAL A 41 11.70 -0.55 -0.18
C VAL A 41 12.11 0.90 -0.34
N ASN A 42 12.98 1.17 -1.30
CA ASN A 42 13.30 2.52 -1.73
C ASN A 42 12.08 3.25 -2.32
N HIS A 43 11.95 4.55 -2.07
CA HIS A 43 10.86 5.35 -2.63
C HIS A 43 11.35 6.29 -3.74
N PHE A 44 11.23 5.93 -5.02
CA PHE A 44 11.66 6.81 -6.13
C PHE A 44 10.50 7.59 -6.76
N THR A 45 9.34 6.95 -6.91
CA THR A 45 8.15 7.59 -7.47
C THR A 45 6.89 7.33 -6.64
N ARG A 46 5.78 7.96 -7.03
CA ARG A 46 4.48 7.75 -6.38
C ARG A 46 3.76 6.49 -6.84
N ILE A 47 4.17 5.87 -7.94
CA ILE A 47 3.48 4.67 -8.45
C ILE A 47 3.73 3.47 -7.54
N GLU A 48 4.87 3.44 -6.84
CA GLU A 48 5.26 2.41 -5.88
C GLU A 48 4.22 2.20 -4.79
N THR A 49 3.55 3.28 -4.37
CA THR A 49 2.47 3.25 -3.36
C THR A 49 1.29 2.36 -3.78
N PHE A 50 1.12 2.08 -5.07
CA PHE A 50 0.06 1.19 -5.58
C PHE A 50 0.62 -0.07 -6.25
N LEU A 51 1.70 0.07 -7.01
CA LEU A 51 2.29 -1.00 -7.79
C LEU A 51 2.89 -2.09 -6.88
N LEU A 52 3.59 -1.69 -5.81
CA LEU A 52 4.26 -2.65 -4.92
C LEU A 52 3.26 -3.43 -4.06
N PRO A 53 2.30 -2.80 -3.33
CA PRO A 53 1.28 -3.54 -2.60
C PRO A 53 0.53 -4.54 -3.47
N TYR A 54 0.18 -4.14 -4.71
CA TYR A 54 -0.49 -5.02 -5.66
C TYR A 54 0.33 -6.28 -5.94
N HIS A 55 1.59 -6.16 -6.36
CA HIS A 55 2.41 -7.33 -6.69
C HIS A 55 2.77 -8.18 -5.46
N ILE A 56 3.06 -7.54 -4.32
CA ILE A 56 3.38 -8.24 -3.08
C ILE A 56 2.17 -9.05 -2.59
N TYR A 57 0.94 -8.53 -2.74
CA TYR A 57 -0.27 -9.29 -2.45
C TYR A 57 -0.34 -10.57 -3.29
N TYR A 58 -0.04 -10.53 -4.59
CA TYR A 58 -0.05 -11.73 -5.42
C TYR A 58 1.07 -12.72 -5.10
N LEU A 59 2.19 -12.25 -4.55
CA LEU A 59 3.30 -13.13 -4.12
C LEU A 59 3.05 -13.78 -2.76
N THR A 60 2.38 -13.07 -1.85
CA THR A 60 2.25 -13.48 -0.44
C THR A 60 0.84 -13.91 -0.03
N HIS A 61 -0.15 -13.60 -0.86
CA HIS A 61 -1.59 -13.73 -0.58
C HIS A 61 -2.04 -13.09 0.73
N ARG A 62 -1.31 -12.07 1.19
CA ARG A 62 -1.62 -11.28 2.38
C ARG A 62 -1.80 -9.81 2.02
N PRO A 63 -2.77 -9.11 2.62
CA PRO A 63 -2.90 -7.66 2.48
C PRO A 63 -1.57 -6.96 2.81
N VAL A 64 -1.31 -5.84 2.16
CA VAL A 64 -0.08 -5.07 2.35
C VAL A 64 -0.45 -3.64 2.71
N TRP A 65 0.00 -3.19 3.87
CA TRP A 65 -0.24 -1.84 4.37
C TRP A 65 1.00 -0.98 4.27
N SER A 66 0.83 0.34 4.22
CA SER A 66 1.94 1.29 4.14
C SER A 66 1.62 2.56 4.91
N LEU A 67 2.64 3.37 5.18
CA LEU A 67 2.48 4.67 5.81
C LEU A 67 2.47 5.80 4.77
N ALA A 68 1.63 6.81 4.98
CA ALA A 68 1.57 8.01 4.16
C ALA A 68 1.45 9.28 5.02
N HIS A 69 1.89 10.41 4.46
CA HIS A 69 1.81 11.70 5.13
C HIS A 69 0.34 12.12 5.37
N PRO A 70 -0.02 12.75 6.51
CA PRO A 70 -1.41 13.04 6.85
C PRO A 70 -2.14 13.90 5.81
N ASP A 71 -1.43 14.83 5.18
CA ASP A 71 -1.99 15.72 4.14
C ASP A 71 -2.52 14.97 2.90
N MET A 72 -2.07 13.72 2.71
CA MET A 72 -2.52 12.86 1.61
C MET A 72 -3.93 12.30 1.84
N PHE A 73 -4.44 12.34 3.07
CA PHE A 73 -5.74 11.78 3.47
C PHE A 73 -6.88 12.79 3.31
N SER A 74 -6.92 13.48 2.17
CA SER A 74 -7.99 14.42 1.83
C SER A 74 -8.62 14.11 0.47
N GLY A 75 -9.94 14.32 0.39
CA GLY A 75 -10.72 14.12 -0.84
C GLY A 75 -10.73 12.68 -1.35
N ALA A 76 -10.95 12.53 -2.67
CA ALA A 76 -11.05 11.22 -3.32
C ALA A 76 -9.72 10.45 -3.34
N PHE A 77 -8.60 11.16 -3.39
CA PHE A 77 -7.28 10.54 -3.35
C PHE A 77 -6.99 9.94 -1.96
N GLY A 78 -7.34 10.63 -0.88
CA GLY A 78 -7.26 10.08 0.47
C GLY A 78 -8.12 8.82 0.64
N GLN A 79 -9.35 8.81 0.15
CA GLN A 79 -10.22 7.62 0.18
C GLN A 79 -9.62 6.44 -0.60
N LEU A 80 -8.97 6.71 -1.74
CA LEU A 80 -8.28 5.68 -2.52
C LEU A 80 -7.06 5.12 -1.76
N LEU A 81 -6.30 5.98 -1.08
CA LEU A 81 -5.17 5.57 -0.26
C LEU A 81 -5.63 4.68 0.91
N GLU A 82 -6.67 5.11 1.64
CA GLU A 82 -7.25 4.31 2.74
C GLU A 82 -7.74 2.94 2.23
N ALA A 83 -8.48 2.92 1.13
CA ALA A 83 -8.95 1.67 0.51
C ALA A 83 -7.78 0.78 0.02
N GLY A 84 -6.65 1.38 -0.36
CA GLY A 84 -5.42 0.70 -0.75
C GLY A 84 -4.54 0.24 0.41
N GLY A 85 -4.96 0.44 1.67
CA GLY A 85 -4.20 0.01 2.85
C GLY A 85 -3.15 1.02 3.33
N ALA A 86 -3.23 2.29 2.93
CA ALA A 86 -2.38 3.34 3.48
C ALA A 86 -2.90 3.82 4.85
N PHE A 87 -1.98 3.98 5.80
CA PHE A 87 -2.22 4.51 7.13
C PHE A 87 -1.50 5.84 7.32
N SER A 88 -2.17 6.81 7.94
CA SER A 88 -1.53 8.09 8.26
C SER A 88 -0.40 7.93 9.27
N THR A 89 0.73 8.59 9.04
CA THR A 89 1.84 8.65 10.00
C THR A 89 1.44 9.33 11.31
N SER A 90 0.39 10.17 11.32
CA SER A 90 -0.16 10.83 12.51
C SER A 90 -1.26 10.05 13.22
N ALA A 91 -1.60 8.83 12.78
CA ALA A 91 -2.65 8.05 13.41
C ALA A 91 -2.28 7.71 14.87
N PRO A 92 -3.17 7.97 15.86
CA PRO A 92 -2.84 7.88 17.29
C PRO A 92 -2.49 6.46 17.78
N HIS A 93 -2.87 5.44 17.01
CA HIS A 93 -2.59 4.04 17.32
C HIS A 93 -1.81 3.33 16.21
N ARG A 94 -1.11 4.09 15.36
CA ARG A 94 -0.35 3.58 14.21
C ARG A 94 0.53 2.38 14.58
N ASP A 95 1.37 2.54 15.60
CA ASP A 95 2.33 1.50 16.00
C ASP A 95 1.63 0.25 16.55
N ARG A 96 0.54 0.44 17.30
CA ARG A 96 -0.29 -0.67 17.77
C ARG A 96 -0.92 -1.44 16.60
N VAL A 97 -1.38 -0.74 15.57
CA VAL A 97 -1.94 -1.37 14.36
C VAL A 97 -0.86 -2.15 13.61
N ILE A 98 0.33 -1.57 13.43
CA ILE A 98 1.48 -2.25 12.80
C ILE A 98 1.82 -3.53 13.57
N VAL A 99 2.07 -3.43 14.88
CA VAL A 99 2.47 -4.57 15.71
C VAL A 99 1.37 -5.64 15.74
N LYS A 100 0.11 -5.24 15.97
CA LYS A 100 -1.02 -6.18 16.00
C LYS A 100 -1.13 -6.94 14.68
N SER A 101 -1.13 -6.23 13.54
CA SER A 101 -1.30 -6.86 12.23
C SER A 101 -0.17 -7.81 11.87
N LEU A 102 1.08 -7.48 12.24
CA LEU A 102 2.21 -8.39 12.08
C LEU A 102 2.08 -9.62 12.99
N LEU A 103 1.73 -9.46 14.27
CA LEU A 103 1.58 -10.58 15.20
C LEU A 103 0.43 -11.52 14.84
N THR A 104 -0.68 -10.99 14.30
CA THR A 104 -1.84 -11.80 13.91
C THR A 104 -1.77 -12.31 12.47
N GLY A 105 -0.78 -11.89 11.68
CA GLY A 105 -0.71 -12.22 10.25
C GLY A 105 -1.79 -11.58 9.40
N GLU A 106 -2.38 -10.48 9.87
CA GLU A 106 -3.47 -9.77 9.20
C GLU A 106 -2.98 -9.03 7.95
N ALA A 107 -1.77 -8.46 8.02
CA ALA A 107 -1.17 -7.73 6.91
C ALA A 107 0.36 -7.76 6.98
N ASN A 108 0.97 -7.75 5.80
CA ASN A 108 2.36 -7.36 5.60
C ASN A 108 2.45 -5.83 5.57
N TRP A 109 3.66 -5.29 5.74
CA TRP A 109 3.92 -3.86 5.69
C TRP A 109 4.96 -3.51 4.65
N ILE A 110 4.78 -2.37 3.99
CA ILE A 110 5.85 -1.69 3.24
C ILE A 110 6.29 -0.47 4.03
N ILE A 111 7.59 -0.34 4.24
CA ILE A 111 8.23 0.82 4.85
C ILE A 111 9.21 1.40 3.85
N PHE A 112 9.06 2.70 3.59
CA PHE A 112 10.00 3.52 2.83
C PHE A 112 10.95 4.20 3.82
N PRO A 113 12.14 3.64 4.08
CA PRO A 113 12.98 4.08 5.19
C PRO A 113 13.56 5.47 4.98
N GLU A 114 13.58 5.97 3.74
CA GLU A 114 14.07 7.32 3.42
C GLU A 114 13.14 8.41 3.95
N GLY A 115 11.89 8.08 4.27
CA GLY A 115 10.89 9.03 4.78
C GLY A 115 10.38 10.04 3.74
N CYS A 116 10.98 10.08 2.55
CA CYS A 116 10.59 10.90 1.42
C CYS A 116 10.91 10.19 0.10
N MET A 117 10.39 10.72 -1.02
CA MET A 117 10.86 10.26 -2.33
C MET A 117 12.30 10.71 -2.56
N VAL A 118 13.19 9.77 -2.81
CA VAL A 118 14.55 10.02 -3.27
C VAL A 118 14.46 10.44 -4.74
N LYS A 119 14.98 11.63 -5.06
CA LYS A 119 15.04 12.17 -6.43
C LYS A 119 16.47 12.24 -6.92
#